data_AF-A0A917U1Y0-F1
#
_entry.id   AF-A0A917U1Y0-F1
#
_cell.length_a   1.000
_cell.length_b   1.000
_cell.length_c   1.000
_cell.angle_alpha   90.00
_cell.angle_beta   90.00
_cell.angle_gamma   90.00
#
_symmetry.space_group_name_H-M   'P 1'
#
loop_
_entity.id
_entity.type
_entity.pdbx_description
1 polymer ?
#
loop_
_entity_poly.entity_id
_entity_poly.type
_entity_poly.pdbx_seq_one_letter_code
_entity_poly.pdbx_strand_id
1 'polypeptide(L)' 'MTRVAGHALWYEGAAHDDDGHLIESAGRIVRSGPGRGKCECGALSWVLPSATARKAWHRQHKTEVAAGV' A
#
# COMPACT_ATOMS: atom_id res chain seq x y z
N MET A 1 11.89 -9.69 12.27
CA MET A 1 11.32 -8.67 11.36
C MET A 1 11.50 -7.31 12.02
N THR A 2 12.44 -6.52 11.52
CA THR A 2 12.71 -5.17 12.03
C THR A 2 11.47 -4.30 11.79
N ARG A 3 10.90 -3.74 12.86
CA ARG A 3 9.82 -2.75 12.74
C ARG A 3 10.46 -1.44 12.28
N VAL A 4 10.36 -1.14 10.99
CA VAL A 4 10.66 0.19 10.47
C VAL A 4 9.48 1.11 10.83
N ALA A 5 9.70 2.02 11.78
CA ALA A 5 8.71 3.04 12.15
C ALA A 5 8.46 3.98 10.95
N GLY A 6 7.23 4.43 10.72
CA GLY A 6 6.89 5.25 9.55
C GLY A 6 6.61 4.47 8.26
N HIS A 7 6.61 3.13 8.31
CA HIS A 7 6.43 2.25 7.13
C HIS A 7 5.30 1.24 7.34
N ALA A 8 4.17 1.69 7.89
CA ALA A 8 2.93 0.92 7.88
C ALA A 8 2.28 0.92 6.49
N LEU A 9 1.49 -0.11 6.18
CA LEU A 9 0.64 -0.12 5.00
C LEU A 9 -0.62 0.66 5.30
N TRP A 10 -0.84 1.76 4.59
CA TRP A 10 -1.95 2.66 4.86
C TRP A 10 -3.29 1.97 4.59
N TYR A 11 -4.25 2.14 5.51
CA TYR A 11 -5.56 1.48 5.50
C TYR A 11 -5.50 -0.04 5.25
N GLU A 12 -4.46 -0.71 5.76
CA GLU A 12 -4.27 -2.17 5.66
C GLU A 12 -4.22 -2.72 4.23
N GLY A 13 -3.91 -1.85 3.25
CA GLY A 13 -3.83 -2.21 1.83
C GLY A 13 -5.12 -1.94 1.08
N ALA A 14 -5.89 -0.93 1.49
CA ALA A 14 -6.92 -0.35 0.65
C ALA A 14 -6.35 0.11 -0.71
N ALA A 15 -7.20 0.11 -1.72
CA ALA A 15 -6.85 0.59 -3.05
C ALA A 15 -6.72 2.12 -3.03
N HIS A 16 -5.61 2.63 -3.57
CA HIS A 16 -5.39 4.06 -3.77
C HIS A 16 -5.28 4.40 -5.26
N ASP A 17 -5.64 5.63 -5.61
CA ASP A 17 -5.46 6.20 -6.95
C ASP A 17 -4.01 6.69 -7.18
N ASP A 18 -3.77 7.33 -8.31
CA ASP A 18 -2.46 7.85 -8.71
C ASP A 18 -1.98 9.01 -7.82
N ASP A 19 -2.90 9.75 -7.20
CA ASP A 19 -2.60 10.83 -6.24
C ASP A 19 -2.43 10.30 -4.80
N GLY A 20 -2.68 9.00 -4.58
CA GLY A 20 -2.59 8.35 -3.28
C GLY A 20 -3.78 8.63 -2.37
N HIS A 21 -4.94 9.00 -2.93
CA HIS A 21 -6.22 9.04 -2.24
C HIS A 21 -6.86 7.65 -2.21
N LEU A 22 -7.71 7.41 -1.21
CA LEU A 22 -8.45 6.16 -1.12
C LEU A 22 -9.46 6.07 -2.27
N ILE A 23 -9.48 4.93 -2.93
CA ILE A 23 -10.55 4.61 -3.88
C ILE A 23 -11.76 4.16 -3.06
N GLU A 24 -12.88 4.84 -3.26
CA GLU A 24 -14.15 4.55 -2.60
C GLU A 24 -15.21 4.20 -3.66
N SER A 25 -16.09 3.25 -3.32
CA SER A 25 -17.22 2.87 -4.17
C SER A 25 -18.47 2.80 -3.32
N ALA A 26 -19.52 3.53 -3.73
CA ALA A 26 -20.78 3.66 -2.99
C ALA A 26 -20.57 4.04 -1.49
N GLY A 27 -19.62 4.94 -1.21
CA GLY A 27 -19.31 5.39 0.15
C GLY A 27 -18.58 4.36 1.02
N ARG A 28 -17.97 3.34 0.42
CA ARG A 28 -17.15 2.34 1.11
C ARG A 28 -15.74 2.30 0.53
N ILE A 29 -14.75 2.23 1.41
CA ILE A 29 -13.34 2.05 1.03
C ILE A 29 -13.19 0.74 0.25
N VAL A 30 -12.65 0.84 -0.95
CA VAL A 30 -12.40 -0.30 -1.83
C VAL A 30 -11.15 -1.03 -1.34
N ARG A 31 -11.36 -2.13 -0.62
CA ARG A 31 -10.28 -3.00 -0.16
C ARG A 31 -9.97 -4.13 -1.13
N SER A 32 -10.94 -4.54 -1.94
CA SER A 32 -10.81 -5.56 -2.98
C SER A 32 -10.67 -4.94 -4.37
N GLY A 33 -10.02 -5.63 -5.30
CA GLY A 33 -9.87 -5.14 -6.68
C GLY A 33 -8.65 -4.25 -6.92
N PRO A 34 -8.54 -3.71 -8.15
CA PRO A 34 -7.36 -3.02 -8.63
C PRO A 34 -7.14 -1.68 -7.93
N GLY A 35 -5.87 -1.37 -7.64
CA GLY A 35 -5.44 -0.09 -7.12
C GLY A 35 -4.06 -0.15 -6.49
N ARG A 36 -3.51 1.01 -6.13
CA ARG A 36 -2.17 1.14 -5.58
C ARG A 36 -2.15 0.90 -4.08
N GLY A 37 -1.07 0.29 -3.59
CA GLY A 37 -0.75 0.27 -2.17
C GLY A 37 -0.01 1.55 -1.81
N LYS A 38 -0.35 2.13 -0.65
CA LYS A 38 0.30 3.32 -0.12
C LYS A 38 1.03 2.98 1.17
N CYS A 39 2.33 3.24 1.20
CA CYS A 39 3.12 3.17 2.42
C CYS A 39 2.97 4.48 3.20
N GLU A 40 3.05 4.41 4.53
CA GLU A 40 3.02 5.58 5.41
C GLU A 40 4.16 6.58 5.13
N CYS A 41 5.27 6.14 4.53
CA CYS A 41 6.34 7.01 4.06
C CYS A 41 6.01 7.82 2.79
N GLY A 42 4.81 7.64 2.22
CA GLY A 42 4.35 8.33 1.01
C GLY A 42 4.57 7.55 -0.30
N ALA A 43 5.31 6.44 -0.28
CA ALA A 43 5.52 5.63 -1.47
C ALA A 43 4.21 4.97 -1.97
N LEU A 44 4.02 5.00 -3.29
CA LEU A 44 2.90 4.36 -3.99
C LEU A 44 3.41 3.20 -4.87
N SER A 45 2.72 2.07 -4.81
CA SER A 45 2.97 0.96 -5.73
C SER A 45 2.46 1.27 -7.13
N TRP A 46 2.79 0.42 -8.11
CA TRP A 46 2.01 0.31 -9.34
C TRP A 46 0.59 -0.19 -9.06
N VAL A 47 -0.31 -0.12 -10.05
CA VAL A 47 -1.68 -0.63 -9.90
C VAL A 47 -1.63 -2.15 -9.69
N LEU A 48 -2.11 -2.61 -8.54
CA LEU A 48 -2.09 -4.01 -8.14
C LEU A 48 -3.50 -4.57 -8.12
N PRO A 49 -3.72 -5.81 -8.60
CA PRO A 49 -5.07 -6.34 -8.84
C PRO A 49 -5.85 -6.69 -7.56
N SER A 50 -5.18 -6.77 -6.41
CA SER A 50 -5.78 -7.21 -5.15
C SER A 50 -5.06 -6.68 -3.91
N ALA A 51 -5.75 -6.74 -2.77
CA ALA A 51 -5.15 -6.40 -1.46
C ALA A 51 -3.94 -7.28 -1.13
N THR A 52 -3.99 -8.56 -1.47
CA THR A 52 -2.88 -9.49 -1.23
C THR A 52 -1.64 -9.06 -1.99
N ALA A 53 -1.80 -8.62 -3.24
CA ALA A 53 -0.71 -8.10 -4.04
C ALA A 53 -0.15 -6.79 -3.45
N ARG A 54 -1.01 -5.87 -2.97
CA ARG A 54 -0.58 -4.65 -2.23
C ARG A 54 0.20 -4.97 -0.95
N LYS A 55 -0.24 -5.97 -0.18
CA LYS A 55 0.47 -6.45 1.01
C LYS A 55 1.80 -7.11 0.66
N ALA A 56 1.89 -7.82 -0.47
CA ALA A 56 3.15 -8.39 -0.95
C ALA A 56 4.15 -7.28 -1.35
N TRP A 57 3.70 -6.31 -2.14
CA TRP A 57 4.48 -5.12 -2.47
C TRP A 57 4.97 -4.40 -1.22
N HIS A 58 4.09 -4.15 -0.24
CA HIS A 58 4.47 -3.45 0.99
C HIS A 58 5.54 -4.20 1.80
N ARG A 59 5.42 -5.53 1.89
CA ARG A 59 6.46 -6.36 2.54
C ARG A 59 7.80 -6.25 1.84
N GLN A 60 7.81 -6.24 0.51
CA GLN A 60 9.03 -6.06 -0.27
C GLN A 60 9.60 -4.66 -0.07
N HIS A 61 8.80 -3.61 -0.26
CA HIS A 61 9.20 -2.22 -0.05
C HIS A 61 9.77 -1.99 1.35
N LYS A 62 9.13 -2.54 2.38
CA LYS A 62 9.63 -2.45 3.76
C LYS A 62 11.00 -3.12 3.94
N THR A 63 11.25 -4.20 3.21
CA THR A 63 12.54 -4.89 3.22
C THR A 63 13.61 -4.06 2.54
N GLU A 64 13.29 -3.42 1.41
CA GLU A 64 14.18 -2.52 0.68
C GLU A 64 14.57 -1.31 1.54
N VAL A 65 13.59 -0.64 2.15
CA VAL A 65 13.83 0.47 3.08
C VAL A 65 14.67 0.03 4.29
N ALA A 66 14.37 -1.14 4.87
CA ALA A 66 15.15 -1.65 5.99
C ALA A 66 16.61 -1.95 5.62
N ALA A 67 16.88 -2.24 4.35
CA ALA A 67 18.23 -2.43 3.80
C ALA A 67 18.91 -1.10 3.41
N GLY A 68 18.21 0.03 3.46
CA GLY A 68 18.74 1.35 3.10
C GLY A 68 18.82 1.62 1.60
N VAL A 69 17.99 0.93 0.81
CA VAL A 69 17.84 1.13 -0.64
C VAL A 69 16.71 2.10 -0.94
#